data_AF-A0AAP0B497-F1
#
_entry.id   AF-A0AAP0B497-F1
#
_cell.length_a   1.000
_cell.length_b   1.000
_cell.length_c   1.000
_cell.angle_alpha   90.00
_cell.angle_beta   90.00
_cell.angle_gamma   90.00
#
_symmetry.space_group_name_H-M   'P 1'
#
loop_
_entity.id
_entity.type
_entity.pdbx_description
1 polymer ?
#
loop_
_entity_poly.entity_id
_entity_poly.type
_entity_poly.pdbx_seq_one_letter_code
_entity_poly.pdbx_strand_id
1 'polypeptide(L)' 'MGTASEAISKLEEALEIYPKKHDTIWSLGNAQTSLPFITKDLEDAKLYFRRVMQCFQQAMEEVFISTWLF' A
#
# COMPACT_ATOMS: atom_id res chain seq x y z
N MET A 1 -11.30 10.87 13.95
CA MET A 1 -10.62 11.03 12.66
C MET A 1 -9.39 10.14 12.75
N GLY A 2 -9.43 8.97 12.13
CA GLY A 2 -8.37 7.96 12.31
C GLY A 2 -7.10 8.38 11.59
N THR A 3 -5.95 8.19 12.23
CA THR A 3 -4.65 8.56 11.67
C THR A 3 -4.27 7.67 10.48
N ALA A 4 -3.28 8.08 9.67
CA ALA A 4 -2.73 7.24 8.60
C ALA A 4 -2.24 5.86 9.13
N SER A 5 -1.74 5.84 10.36
CA SER A 5 -1.31 4.61 11.04
C SER A 5 -2.47 3.63 11.30
N GLU A 6 -3.63 4.14 11.76
CA GLU A 6 -4.83 3.32 11.97
C GLU A 6 -5.36 2.72 10.66
N ALA A 7 -5.31 3.50 9.57
CA ALA A 7 -5.71 3.03 8.25
C ALA A 7 -4.78 1.92 7.75
N ILE A 8 -3.46 2.09 7.90
CA ILE A 8 -2.45 1.09 7.53
C ILE A 8 -2.68 -0.22 8.30
N SER A 9 -2.81 -0.15 9.63
CA SER A 9 -3.03 -1.34 10.48
C SER A 9 -4.24 -2.17 10.01
N LYS A 10 -5.38 -1.51 9.75
CA LYS A 10 -6.59 -2.21 9.29
C LYS A 10 -6.46 -2.80 7.89
N LEU A 11 -5.70 -2.14 7.01
CA LEU A 11 -5.46 -2.63 5.66
C LEU A 11 -4.51 -3.83 5.67
N GLU A 12 -3.50 -3.82 6.55
CA GLU A 12 -2.61 -4.97 6.79
C GLU A 12 -3.41 -6.17 7.33
N GLU A 13 -4.27 -5.98 8.34
CA GLU A 13 -5.18 -7.02 8.84
C GLU A 13 -6.11 -7.58 7.73
N ALA A 14 -6.62 -6.71 6.86
CA ALA A 14 -7.47 -7.15 5.74
C ALA A 14 -6.68 -7.97 4.71
N LEU A 15 -5.38 -7.68 4.51
CA LEU A 15 -4.49 -8.45 3.64
C LEU A 15 -4.10 -9.80 4.25
N GLU A 16 -4.07 -9.95 5.58
CA GLU A 16 -3.90 -11.28 6.19
C GLU A 16 -5.06 -12.23 5.83
N ILE A 17 -6.28 -11.70 5.72
CA ILE A 17 -7.48 -12.47 5.36
C ILE A 17 -7.54 -12.70 3.84
N TYR A 18 -7.27 -11.68 3.03
CA TYR A 18 -7.29 -11.79 1.58
C TYR A 18 -6.07 -11.11 0.93
N PRO A 19 -4.93 -11.84 0.85
CA PRO A 19 -3.63 -11.27 0.49
C PRO A 19 -3.53 -10.65 -0.90
N LYS A 20 -4.41 -11.05 -1.81
CA LYS A 20 -4.39 -10.66 -3.23
C LYS A 20 -5.48 -9.66 -3.60
N LYS A 21 -6.13 -9.04 -2.60
CA LYS A 21 -7.14 -8.01 -2.89
C LYS A 21 -6.49 -6.75 -3.42
N HIS A 22 -6.50 -6.57 -4.74
CA HIS A 22 -5.88 -5.41 -5.39
C HIS A 22 -6.34 -4.07 -4.79
N ASP A 23 -7.63 -3.90 -4.48
CA ASP A 23 -8.16 -2.66 -3.89
C ASP A 23 -7.58 -2.38 -2.50
N THR A 24 -7.37 -3.42 -1.70
CA THR A 24 -6.77 -3.29 -0.36
C THR A 24 -5.29 -2.93 -0.48
N ILE A 25 -4.56 -3.57 -1.39
CA ILE A 25 -3.15 -3.27 -1.67
C ILE A 25 -2.99 -1.82 -2.17
N TRP A 26 -3.84 -1.39 -3.10
CA TRP A 26 -3.87 0.00 -3.59
C TRP A 26 -4.15 1.01 -2.47
N SER A 27 -5.15 0.70 -1.62
CA SER A 27 -5.52 1.56 -0.49
C SER A 27 -4.40 1.67 0.54
N LEU A 28 -3.62 0.60 0.74
CA LEU A 28 -2.46 0.59 1.64
C LEU A 28 -1.37 1.56 1.15
N GLY A 29 -1.06 1.54 -0.16
CA GLY A 29 -0.17 2.51 -0.78
C GLY A 29 -0.65 3.95 -0.58
N ASN A 30 -1.94 4.23 -0.81
CA ASN A 30 -2.51 5.56 -0.62
C ASN A 30 -2.42 6.07 0.82
N ALA A 31 -2.66 5.20 1.81
CA ALA A 31 -2.54 5.56 3.22
C ALA A 31 -1.10 5.93 3.61
N GLN A 32 -0.12 5.35 2.92
CA GLN A 32 1.31 5.60 3.15
C GLN A 32 1.86 6.81 2.36
N THR A 33 1.21 7.26 1.29
CA THR A 33 1.71 8.33 0.39
C THR A 33 2.03 9.64 1.10
N SER A 34 1.32 9.98 2.18
CA SER A 34 1.58 11.22 2.94
C SER A 34 2.75 11.12 3.92
N LEU A 35 3.15 9.90 4.33
CA LEU A 35 4.20 9.66 5.33
C LEU A 35 5.59 10.15 4.90
N PRO A 36 6.06 9.92 3.67
CA PRO A 36 7.36 10.43 3.23
C PRO A 36 7.48 11.96 3.35
N PHE A 37 6.41 12.71 3.08
CA PHE A 37 6.44 14.18 3.08
C PHE A 37 6.57 14.79 4.47
N ILE A 38 6.18 14.06 5.51
CA ILE A 38 6.28 14.50 6.91
C ILE A 38 7.49 13.88 7.63
N THR A 39 8.21 12.97 6.96
CA THR A 39 9.41 12.32 7.50
C THR A 39 10.60 13.26 7.36
N LYS A 40 11.27 13.56 8.48
CA LYS A 40 12.42 14.48 8.51
C LYS A 40 13.70 13.86 7.96
N ASP A 41 13.82 12.53 8.05
CA ASP A 41 14.95 11.78 7.53
C ASP A 41 14.72 11.38 6.07
N LEU A 42 15.70 11.69 5.21
CA LEU A 42 15.59 11.47 3.78
C LEU A 42 15.64 9.98 3.41
N GLU A 43 16.40 9.16 4.13
CA GLU A 43 16.50 7.73 3.85
C GLU A 43 15.22 7.00 4.26
N ASP A 44 14.63 7.38 5.39
CA ASP A 44 13.32 6.88 5.81
C ASP A 44 12.23 7.28 4.80
N ALA A 45 12.24 8.54 4.33
CA ALA A 45 11.29 9.00 3.31
C ALA A 45 11.42 8.21 1.99
N LYS A 46 12.65 7.92 1.54
CA LYS A 46 12.90 7.06 0.38
C LYS A 46 12.37 5.64 0.57
N LEU A 47 12.51 5.08 1.77
CA LEU A 47 11.98 3.75 2.09
C LEU A 47 10.46 3.73 2.00
N TYR A 48 9.78 4.76 2.53
CA TYR A 48 8.32 4.88 2.39
C TYR A 48 7.89 5.00 0.94
N PHE A 49 8.54 5.86 0.14
CA PHE A 49 8.23 5.97 -1.29
C PHE A 49 8.40 4.62 -2.01
N ARG A 50 9.44 3.85 -1.70
CA ARG A 50 9.63 2.52 -2.29
C ARG A 50 8.48 1.58 -1.94
N ARG A 51 8.03 1.55 -0.68
CA ARG A 51 6.90 0.72 -0.24
C ARG A 51 5.59 1.10 -0.94
N VAL A 52 5.33 2.39 -1.07
CA VAL A 52 4.15 2.92 -1.80
C VAL A 52 4.18 2.43 -3.25
N MET A 53 5.32 2.56 -3.94
CA MET A 53 5.47 2.10 -5.31
C MET A 53 5.29 0.59 -5.45
N GLN A 54 5.80 -0.20 -4.50
CA GLN A 54 5.61 -1.65 -4.47
C GLN A 54 4.14 -2.04 -4.34
N CYS A 55 3.38 -1.35 -3.46
CA CYS A 55 1.94 -1.60 -3.32
C CYS A 55 1.21 -1.36 -4.65
N PHE A 56 1.45 -0.25 -5.33
CA PHE A 56 0.79 0.03 -6.60
C PHE A 56 1.17 -0.95 -7.70
N GLN A 57 2.44 -1.34 -7.78
CA GLN A 57 2.88 -2.35 -8.72
C GLN A 57 2.18 -3.70 -8.47
N GLN A 58 2.16 -4.17 -7.21
CA GLN A 58 1.48 -5.41 -6.83
C GLN A 58 -0.02 -5.37 -7.13
N ALA A 59 -0.69 -4.25 -6.84
CA ALA A 59 -2.10 -4.10 -7.14
C ALA A 59 -2.38 -4.21 -8.64
N MET A 60 -1.56 -3.58 -9.49
CA MET A 60 -1.70 -3.67 -10.95
C MET A 60 -1.39 -5.08 -11.47
N GLU A 61 -0.36 -5.73 -10.95
CA GLU A 61 0.01 -7.11 -11.31
C GLU A 61 -1.13 -8.09 -10.97
N GLU A 62 -1.72 -7.99 -9.77
CA GLU A 62 -2.84 -8.85 -9.37
C GLU A 62 -4.08 -8.61 -10.23
N VAL A 63 -4.42 -7.35 -10.54
CA VAL A 63 -5.51 -7.03 -11.50
C VAL A 63 -5.21 -7.60 -12.89
N PHE A 64 -3.96 -7.48 -13.35
CA PHE A 64 -3.57 -7.98 -14.66
C PHE A 64 -3.71 -9.51 -14.72
N ILE A 65 -3.19 -10.21 -13.71
CA ILE A 65 -3.29 -11.66 -13.59
C ILE A 65 -4.75 -12.10 -13.52
N SER A 66 -5.57 -11.45 -12.69
CA SER A 66 -6.96 -11.86 -12.50
C SER A 66 -7.85 -11.61 -13.72
N THR A 67 -7.47 -10.67 -14.59
CA THR A 67 -8.31 -10.22 -15.72
C THR A 67 -7.87 -10.78 -17.08
N TRP A 68 -6.57 -11.06 -17.26
CA TRP A 68 -6.00 -11.40 -18.57
C TRP A 68 -5.31 -12.76 -18.65
N LEU A 69 -5.06 -13.43 -17.52
CA LEU A 69 -4.38 -14.73 -17.47
C LEU A 69 -5.29 -15.90 -17.05
N PHE A 70 -6.58 -15.64 -16.84
CA PHE A 70 -7.64 -16.62 -16.58
C PHE A 70 -8.91 -16.22 -17.33
#